data_AF-A0A644V776-F1
#
_entry.id   AF-A0A644V776-F1
#
_cell.length_a   1.000
_cell.length_b   1.000
_cell.length_c   1.000
_cell.angle_alpha   90.00
_cell.angle_beta   90.00
_cell.angle_gamma   90.00
#
_symmetry.space_group_name_H-M   'P 1'
#
loop_
_entity.id
_entity.type
_entity.pdbx_description
1 polymer ?
#
loop_
_entity_poly.entity_id
_entity_poly.type
_entity_poly.pdbx_seq_one_letter_code
_entity_poly.pdbx_strand_id
1 'polypeptide(L)'
;MNKISSLCGVFAALVLALPLVVVAPGMAEAAQAPAAKKKAEQPAPGSSANVNVYEKQPPVTDKELLDFLELLPQFRAWAKSNNEEAHPIMRNNKADFLYSPNAAAWVQAHNWNPVRFFCVMGRMAAALSIVEEGNDMSGARSKDMPEVSEGELALARRHLGTMLKAGGDVPPINK
;
A
#
# COMPACT_ATOMS: atom_id res chain seq x y z
N MET A 1 -41.58 -27.99 -11.95
CA MET A 1 -41.28 -29.42 -12.21
C MET A 1 -40.48 -29.50 -13.50
N ASN A 2 -39.22 -29.92 -13.44
CA ASN A 2 -38.59 -30.94 -14.28
C ASN A 2 -37.07 -30.95 -13.97
N LYS A 3 -36.59 -32.16 -13.70
CA LYS A 3 -35.25 -32.54 -13.21
C LYS A 3 -34.31 -32.87 -14.39
N ILE A 4 -33.11 -33.35 -14.02
CA ILE A 4 -32.15 -34.22 -14.74
C ILE A 4 -30.95 -33.39 -15.26
N SER A 5 -29.78 -33.33 -14.59
CA SER A 5 -28.82 -34.36 -14.15
C SER A 5 -27.98 -34.99 -15.28
N SER A 6 -26.68 -34.71 -15.26
CA SER A 6 -25.60 -35.71 -15.18
C SER A 6 -24.83 -36.19 -16.43
N LEU A 7 -23.54 -36.38 -16.15
CA LEU A 7 -22.62 -37.45 -16.57
C LEU A 7 -21.75 -37.28 -17.84
N CYS A 8 -20.45 -37.09 -17.59
CA CYS A 8 -19.31 -37.94 -18.00
C CYS A 8 -19.34 -38.67 -19.35
N GLY A 9 -18.24 -38.55 -20.10
CA GLY A 9 -17.89 -39.47 -21.19
C GLY A 9 -16.52 -39.20 -21.81
N VAL A 10 -15.50 -39.91 -21.31
CA VAL A 10 -14.15 -40.09 -21.88
C VAL A 10 -14.23 -41.00 -23.11
N PHE A 11 -13.36 -40.85 -24.13
CA PHE A 11 -12.76 -41.88 -25.03
C PHE A 11 -12.04 -41.15 -26.19
N ALA A 12 -10.71 -41.01 -26.21
CA ALA A 12 -9.69 -41.98 -26.69
C ALA A 12 -9.83 -42.37 -28.18
N ALA A 13 -8.89 -41.91 -29.03
CA ALA A 13 -8.49 -42.64 -30.24
C ALA A 13 -7.13 -42.15 -30.79
N LEU A 14 -6.20 -43.10 -30.76
CA LEU A 14 -4.84 -43.19 -31.29
C LEU A 14 -4.82 -43.23 -32.84
N VAL A 15 -3.88 -42.54 -33.50
CA VAL A 15 -3.38 -42.94 -34.84
C VAL A 15 -1.87 -42.72 -34.93
N LEU A 16 -1.17 -43.84 -35.15
CA LEU A 16 0.26 -44.03 -35.42
C LEU A 16 0.58 -43.73 -36.90
N ALA A 17 1.72 -43.11 -37.20
CA ALA A 17 2.62 -43.48 -38.32
C ALA A 17 3.88 -42.58 -38.39
N LEU A 18 5.06 -43.21 -38.30
CA LEU A 18 6.41 -42.79 -38.71
C LEU A 18 6.86 -43.75 -39.86
N PRO A 19 8.04 -43.64 -40.54
CA PRO A 19 9.18 -42.68 -40.51
C PRO A 19 9.54 -42.18 -41.96
N LEU A 20 10.59 -41.39 -42.31
CA LEU A 20 12.04 -41.63 -42.26
C LEU A 20 12.81 -40.51 -43.03
N VAL A 21 14.13 -40.38 -42.78
CA VAL A 21 15.24 -39.71 -43.53
C VAL A 21 15.65 -38.31 -43.01
N VAL A 22 16.92 -37.89 -42.80
CA VAL A 22 18.26 -38.44 -42.42
C VAL A 22 19.25 -37.24 -42.41
N VAL A 23 20.20 -37.18 -41.44
CA VAL A 23 21.53 -36.48 -41.43
C VAL A 23 21.57 -34.93 -41.41
N ALA A 24 22.39 -34.19 -40.65
CA ALA A 24 23.26 -34.31 -39.46
C ALA A 24 23.72 -32.85 -39.09
N PRO A 25 24.78 -32.63 -38.29
CA PRO A 25 24.77 -31.97 -36.99
C PRO A 25 25.01 -30.45 -37.03
N GLY A 26 24.31 -29.69 -36.20
CA GLY A 26 24.58 -28.27 -35.96
C GLY A 26 24.31 -27.93 -34.51
N MET A 27 25.37 -27.55 -33.79
CA MET A 27 25.36 -27.13 -32.40
C MET A 27 24.34 -25.98 -32.18
N ALA A 28 23.38 -26.18 -31.29
CA ALA A 28 22.73 -25.10 -30.56
C ALA A 28 22.15 -25.68 -29.28
N GLU A 29 22.84 -25.36 -28.19
CA GLU A 29 22.52 -25.70 -26.83
C GLU A 29 21.10 -25.24 -26.45
N ALA A 30 20.36 -26.18 -25.88
CA ALA A 30 19.04 -25.98 -25.33
C ALA A 30 19.12 -25.16 -24.04
N ALA A 31 18.32 -24.10 -23.94
CA ALA A 31 17.73 -23.71 -22.67
C ALA A 31 16.47 -22.89 -22.94
N GLN A 32 15.35 -23.60 -22.88
CA GLN A 32 14.00 -23.07 -22.93
C GLN A 32 13.78 -22.08 -21.78
N ALA A 33 13.19 -20.94 -22.12
CA ALA A 33 12.65 -19.99 -21.16
C ALA A 33 11.53 -20.66 -20.33
N PRO A 34 11.61 -20.68 -18.99
CA PRO A 34 10.43 -20.88 -18.17
C PRO A 34 9.69 -19.54 -18.07
N ALA A 35 8.48 -19.52 -18.63
CA ALA A 35 7.49 -18.48 -18.41
C ALA A 35 7.24 -18.30 -16.90
N ALA A 36 7.84 -17.28 -16.31
CA ALA A 36 7.61 -16.88 -14.94
C ALA A 36 6.24 -16.20 -14.79
N LYS A 37 5.17 -17.01 -14.75
CA LYS A 37 3.93 -16.61 -14.10
C LYS A 37 4.16 -16.63 -12.58
N LYS A 38 4.85 -15.61 -12.04
CA LYS A 38 4.75 -15.31 -10.60
C LYS A 38 3.46 -14.52 -10.38
N LYS A 39 2.41 -15.32 -10.15
CA LYS A 39 1.18 -15.00 -9.42
C LYS A 39 1.44 -13.86 -8.43
N ALA A 40 0.80 -12.73 -8.65
CA ALA A 40 0.66 -11.69 -7.64
C ALA A 40 0.03 -12.36 -6.42
N GLU A 41 0.83 -12.52 -5.38
CA GLU A 41 0.36 -12.94 -4.07
C GLU A 41 -0.44 -11.75 -3.51
N GLN A 42 -1.75 -11.75 -3.79
CA GLN A 42 -2.70 -10.95 -3.04
C GLN A 42 -2.57 -11.35 -1.57
N PRO A 43 -2.20 -10.43 -0.66
CA PRO A 43 -2.23 -10.74 0.76
C PRO A 43 -3.67 -11.02 1.17
N ALA A 44 -3.86 -12.14 1.86
CA ALA A 44 -5.15 -12.58 2.37
C ALA A 44 -5.84 -11.49 3.23
N PRO A 45 -7.18 -11.41 3.19
CA PRO A 45 -7.92 -10.49 4.05
C PRO A 45 -7.93 -11.06 5.48
N GLY A 46 -7.40 -10.29 6.43
CA GLY A 46 -7.43 -10.63 7.85
C GLY A 46 -6.07 -10.99 8.44
N SER A 47 -5.16 -10.01 8.53
CA SER A 47 -4.20 -9.80 9.63
C SER A 47 -3.03 -8.97 9.14
N SER A 48 -3.13 -7.64 9.25
CA SER A 48 -1.97 -6.73 9.21
C SER A 48 -1.24 -6.70 10.57
N ALA A 49 -1.28 -7.80 11.33
CA ALA A 49 -0.71 -7.89 12.66
C ALA A 49 0.84 -8.01 12.66
N ASN A 50 1.50 -8.09 11.49
CA ASN A 50 2.96 -8.26 11.41
C ASN A 50 3.69 -7.39 10.37
N VAL A 51 3.01 -6.53 9.62
CA VAL A 51 3.70 -5.64 8.66
C VAL A 51 3.73 -4.24 9.25
N ASN A 52 4.92 -3.79 9.63
CA ASN A 52 5.14 -2.40 10.03
C ASN A 52 4.95 -1.51 8.79
N VAL A 53 4.16 -0.45 8.91
CA VAL A 53 3.79 0.37 7.74
C VAL A 53 4.96 1.12 7.13
N TYR A 54 6.06 1.33 7.87
CA TYR A 54 7.22 2.10 7.42
C TYR A 54 8.35 1.25 6.86
N GLU A 55 8.33 -0.08 7.09
CA GLU A 55 9.40 -0.96 6.64
C GLU A 55 9.48 -1.05 5.11
N LYS A 56 10.69 -0.83 4.57
CA LYS A 56 11.01 -0.89 3.12
C LYS A 56 10.14 0.02 2.25
N GLN A 57 9.59 1.08 2.83
CA GLN A 57 8.78 2.05 2.11
C GLN A 57 9.65 3.10 1.42
N PRO A 58 9.43 3.38 0.12
CA PRO A 58 10.13 4.46 -0.56
C PRO A 58 9.79 5.83 0.06
N PRO A 59 10.60 6.87 -0.16
CA PRO A 59 10.25 8.25 0.22
C PRO A 59 8.90 8.66 -0.38
N VAL A 60 8.15 9.51 0.33
CA VAL A 60 6.91 10.09 -0.22
C VAL A 60 7.26 11.04 -1.37
N THR A 61 6.45 11.01 -2.43
CA THR A 61 6.62 11.89 -3.60
C THR A 61 5.61 13.05 -3.58
N ASP A 62 5.88 14.15 -4.30
CA ASP A 62 4.94 15.28 -4.44
C ASP A 62 3.55 14.81 -4.90
N LYS A 63 3.49 14.02 -5.97
CA LYS A 63 2.21 13.54 -6.54
C LYS A 63 1.43 12.74 -5.52
N GLU A 64 2.10 11.80 -4.86
CA GLU A 64 1.48 10.94 -3.87
C GLU A 64 0.97 11.71 -2.65
N LEU A 65 1.73 12.72 -2.19
CA LEU A 65 1.29 13.61 -1.13
C LEU A 65 0.00 14.34 -1.53
N LEU A 66 -0.07 14.91 -2.74
CA LEU A 66 -1.26 15.62 -3.20
C LEU A 66 -2.47 14.70 -3.31
N ASP A 67 -2.32 13.53 -3.95
CA ASP A 67 -3.38 12.53 -4.05
C ASP A 67 -3.88 12.10 -2.66
N PHE A 68 -2.97 11.99 -1.67
CA PHE A 68 -3.31 11.65 -0.30
C PHE A 68 -4.11 12.77 0.39
N LEU A 69 -3.70 14.03 0.22
CA LEU A 69 -4.36 15.18 0.83
C LEU A 69 -5.77 15.41 0.28
N GLU A 70 -6.06 14.99 -0.96
CA GLU A 70 -7.41 15.00 -1.52
C GLU A 70 -8.34 13.99 -0.83
N LEU A 71 -7.81 12.81 -0.48
CA LEU A 71 -8.57 11.72 0.12
C LEU A 71 -8.68 11.83 1.66
N LEU A 72 -7.67 12.43 2.30
CA LEU A 72 -7.55 12.49 3.76
C LEU A 72 -8.80 13.06 4.47
N PRO A 73 -9.42 14.18 4.03
CA PRO A 73 -10.62 14.71 4.68
C PRO A 73 -11.80 13.74 4.64
N GLN A 74 -11.95 13.01 3.52
CA GLN A 74 -13.03 12.02 3.35
C GLN A 74 -12.81 10.82 4.27
N PHE A 75 -11.57 10.33 4.35
CA PHE A 75 -11.20 9.25 5.26
C PHE A 75 -11.47 9.64 6.72
N ARG A 76 -11.10 10.85 7.14
CA ARG A 76 -11.33 11.33 8.52
C ARG A 76 -12.81 11.46 8.86
N ALA A 77 -13.62 12.01 7.94
CA ALA A 77 -15.06 12.11 8.13
C ALA A 77 -15.71 10.73 8.27
N TRP A 78 -15.30 9.78 7.42
CA TRP A 78 -15.74 8.40 7.51
C TRP A 78 -15.29 7.73 8.82
N ALA A 79 -14.01 7.82 9.18
CA ALA A 79 -13.46 7.18 10.38
C ALA A 79 -14.14 7.69 11.66
N LYS A 80 -14.40 9.02 11.75
CA LYS A 80 -15.14 9.62 12.86
C LYS A 80 -16.58 9.11 12.95
N SER A 81 -17.25 8.96 11.81
CA SER A 81 -18.66 8.51 11.76
C SER A 81 -18.82 7.02 12.10
N ASN A 82 -17.77 6.22 11.88
CA ASN A 82 -17.77 4.77 12.09
C ASN A 82 -16.99 4.35 13.34
N ASN A 83 -16.48 5.31 14.13
CA ASN A 83 -15.64 5.07 15.31
C ASN A 83 -14.43 4.17 15.03
N GLU A 84 -13.78 4.39 13.90
CA GLU A 84 -12.65 3.58 13.44
C GLU A 84 -11.32 4.07 14.02
N GLU A 85 -10.48 3.13 14.46
CA GLU A 85 -9.18 3.42 15.04
C GLU A 85 -8.07 3.41 13.98
N ALA A 86 -7.40 4.56 13.85
CA ALA A 86 -6.21 4.73 13.03
C ALA A 86 -5.26 5.72 13.72
N HIS A 87 -4.17 5.23 14.33
CA HIS A 87 -3.25 6.07 15.10
C HIS A 87 -1.81 5.56 15.10
N PRO A 88 -0.81 6.45 15.27
CA PRO A 88 0.59 6.04 15.48
C PRO A 88 0.75 5.19 16.73
N ILE A 89 1.59 4.16 16.68
CA ILE A 89 1.90 3.28 17.82
C ILE A 89 3.40 2.94 17.85
N MET A 90 3.91 2.46 19.00
CA MET A 90 5.18 1.75 19.06
C MET A 90 4.95 0.24 18.96
N ARG A 91 5.65 -0.42 18.04
CA ARG A 91 5.73 -1.88 17.96
C ARG A 91 7.19 -2.31 17.99
N ASN A 92 7.58 -3.16 18.94
CA ASN A 92 8.95 -3.66 19.08
C ASN A 92 10.01 -2.55 19.08
N ASN A 93 9.78 -1.48 19.84
CA ASN A 93 10.66 -0.30 19.93
C ASN A 93 10.86 0.46 18.61
N LYS A 94 10.00 0.24 17.61
CA LYS A 94 9.96 0.97 16.34
C LYS A 94 8.61 1.66 16.19
N ALA A 95 8.60 2.85 15.58
CA ALA A 95 7.38 3.51 15.16
C ALA A 95 6.61 2.59 14.20
N ASP A 96 5.29 2.52 14.35
CA ASP A 96 4.36 1.85 13.45
C ASP A 96 3.04 2.64 13.40
N PHE A 97 2.09 2.22 12.58
CA PHE A 97 0.77 2.85 12.49
C PHE A 97 -0.31 1.76 12.57
N LEU A 98 -1.15 1.85 13.59
CA LEU A 98 -2.28 0.95 13.76
C LEU A 98 -3.43 1.42 12.88
N TYR A 99 -4.06 0.50 12.16
CA TYR A 99 -5.31 0.75 11.44
C TYR A 99 -6.16 -0.52 11.45
N SER A 100 -7.49 -0.34 11.50
CA SER A 100 -8.43 -1.46 11.48
C SER A 100 -8.53 -2.12 10.08
N PRO A 101 -9.01 -3.38 9.99
CA PRO A 101 -9.32 -4.00 8.70
C PRO A 101 -10.35 -3.22 7.88
N ASN A 102 -11.31 -2.55 8.54
CA ASN A 102 -12.29 -1.70 7.87
C ASN A 102 -11.64 -0.46 7.26
N ALA A 103 -10.71 0.17 7.97
CA ALA A 103 -9.94 1.29 7.46
C ALA A 103 -9.11 0.87 6.24
N ALA A 104 -8.51 -0.32 6.28
CA ALA A 104 -7.81 -0.89 5.13
C ALA A 104 -8.76 -1.12 3.93
N ALA A 105 -9.93 -1.70 4.16
CA ALA A 105 -10.92 -1.95 3.12
C ALA A 105 -11.45 -0.64 2.51
N TRP A 106 -11.68 0.38 3.32
CA TRP A 106 -12.11 1.69 2.85
C TRP A 106 -11.06 2.34 1.95
N VAL A 107 -9.79 2.30 2.37
CA VAL A 107 -8.67 2.84 1.58
C VAL A 107 -8.51 2.06 0.26
N GLN A 108 -8.64 0.73 0.28
CA GLN A 108 -8.63 -0.10 -0.93
C GLN A 108 -9.76 0.26 -1.90
N ALA A 109 -10.96 0.51 -1.39
CA ALA A 109 -12.11 0.92 -2.21
C ALA A 109 -11.87 2.26 -2.93
N HIS A 110 -10.96 3.09 -2.41
CA HIS A 110 -10.55 4.36 -3.01
C HIS A 110 -9.27 4.24 -3.85
N ASN A 111 -8.91 3.02 -4.29
CA ASN A 111 -7.74 2.73 -5.13
C ASN A 111 -6.38 3.03 -4.49
N TRP A 112 -6.32 3.05 -3.15
CA TRP A 112 -5.08 3.22 -2.41
C TRP A 112 -4.59 1.90 -1.82
N ASN A 113 -3.26 1.73 -1.76
CA ASN A 113 -2.67 0.67 -0.96
C ASN A 113 -2.74 1.06 0.54
N PRO A 114 -3.34 0.24 1.42
CA PRO A 114 -3.48 0.59 2.84
C PRO A 114 -2.17 0.86 3.56
N VAL A 115 -1.21 -0.05 3.40
CA VAL A 115 0.12 0.07 4.05
C VAL A 115 0.77 1.38 3.61
N ARG A 116 0.68 1.72 2.32
CA ARG A 116 1.23 2.97 1.80
C ARG A 116 0.49 4.20 2.31
N PHE A 117 -0.83 4.18 2.31
CA PHE A 117 -1.66 5.29 2.77
C PHE A 117 -1.36 5.65 4.23
N PHE A 118 -1.30 4.66 5.12
CA PHE A 118 -0.98 4.88 6.53
C PHE A 118 0.50 5.23 6.76
N CYS A 119 1.41 4.72 5.90
CA CYS A 119 2.80 5.19 5.88
C CYS A 119 2.90 6.68 5.57
N VAL A 120 2.25 7.14 4.50
CA VAL A 120 2.23 8.56 4.09
C VAL A 120 1.61 9.40 5.22
N MET A 121 0.48 8.96 5.78
CA MET A 121 -0.16 9.65 6.91
C MET A 121 0.79 9.84 8.10
N GLY A 122 1.46 8.76 8.54
CA GLY A 122 2.38 8.82 9.68
C GLY A 122 3.63 9.66 9.41
N ARG A 123 4.27 9.50 8.24
CA ARG A 123 5.47 10.28 7.88
C ARG A 123 5.18 11.75 7.69
N MET A 124 4.04 12.08 7.08
CA MET A 124 3.65 13.46 6.84
C MET A 124 3.19 14.16 8.12
N ALA A 125 2.52 13.46 9.03
CA ALA A 125 2.24 13.98 10.36
C ALA A 125 3.54 14.28 11.14
N ALA A 126 4.51 13.35 11.10
CA ALA A 126 5.84 13.56 11.68
C ALA A 126 6.59 14.74 11.04
N ALA A 127 6.53 14.85 9.71
CA ALA A 127 7.16 15.94 8.98
C ALA A 127 6.55 17.30 9.35
N LEU A 128 5.22 17.37 9.48
CA LEU A 128 4.53 18.56 9.95
C LEU A 128 4.98 18.97 11.35
N SER A 129 5.00 18.03 12.31
CA SER A 129 5.45 18.33 13.68
C SER A 129 6.87 18.89 13.70
N ILE A 130 7.79 18.33 12.91
CA ILE A 130 9.18 18.83 12.79
C ILE A 130 9.22 20.22 12.14
N VAL A 131 8.36 20.50 11.17
CA VAL A 131 8.32 21.81 10.48
C VAL A 131 7.68 22.89 11.37
N GLU A 132 6.65 22.55 12.13
CA GLU A 132 5.94 23.45 13.04
C GLU A 132 6.77 23.81 14.27
N GLU A 133 7.55 22.87 14.82
CA GLU A 133 8.48 23.13 15.94
C GLU A 133 9.67 24.01 15.54
N GLY A 134 9.83 24.31 14.26
CA GLY A 134 11.03 24.94 13.71
C GLY A 134 12.15 23.91 13.60
N ASN A 135 13.06 24.09 12.64
CA ASN A 135 14.13 23.14 12.32
C ASN A 135 15.13 22.85 13.47
N ASP A 136 14.89 23.38 14.68
CA ASP A 136 15.60 23.03 15.90
C ASP A 136 15.13 21.67 16.41
N MET A 137 15.81 20.62 15.92
CA MET A 137 15.77 19.24 16.42
C MET A 137 16.36 19.12 17.85
N SER A 138 16.07 20.08 18.73
CA SER A 138 16.44 20.09 20.15
C SER A 138 15.26 19.74 21.05
N GLY A 139 14.02 19.76 20.51
CA GLY A 139 12.84 19.13 21.11
C GLY A 139 12.87 17.61 20.89
N ALA A 140 12.70 16.84 21.96
CA ALA A 140 12.82 15.40 21.94
C ALA A 140 11.83 14.76 20.94
N ARG A 141 12.36 14.28 19.81
CA ARG A 141 11.66 13.37 18.90
C ARG A 141 10.97 12.28 19.73
N SER A 142 9.64 12.29 19.77
CA SER A 142 8.87 11.23 20.42
C SER A 142 9.29 9.88 19.84
N LYS A 143 9.48 8.88 20.71
CA LYS A 143 10.00 7.56 20.32
C LYS A 143 9.09 6.83 19.32
N ASP A 144 7.83 7.23 19.27
CA ASP A 144 6.79 6.76 18.36
C ASP A 144 6.80 7.44 16.98
N MET A 145 7.62 8.47 16.78
CA MET A 145 7.65 9.25 15.54
C MET A 145 8.48 8.54 14.44
N PRO A 146 7.92 8.26 13.25
CA PRO A 146 8.64 7.61 12.16
C PRO A 146 9.71 8.50 11.55
N GLU A 147 10.82 7.91 11.10
CA GLU A 147 11.91 8.65 10.43
C GLU A 147 11.39 9.34 9.16
N VAL A 148 11.82 10.59 8.98
CA VAL A 148 11.44 11.46 7.86
C VAL A 148 12.72 11.92 7.20
N SER A 149 12.82 11.74 5.89
CA SER A 149 13.98 12.18 5.09
C SER A 149 13.96 13.69 4.85
N GLU A 150 15.11 14.27 4.51
CA GLU A 150 15.19 15.71 4.15
C GLU A 150 14.28 16.07 2.96
N GLY A 151 14.13 15.16 1.99
CA GLY A 151 13.21 15.34 0.87
C GLY A 151 11.75 15.42 1.33
N GLU A 152 11.34 14.58 2.28
CA GLU A 152 10.00 14.60 2.87
C GLU A 152 9.76 15.86 3.73
N LEU A 153 10.78 16.36 4.43
CA LEU A 153 10.71 17.65 5.12
C LEU A 153 10.57 18.82 4.14
N ALA A 154 11.29 18.79 3.01
CA ALA A 154 11.15 19.79 1.96
C ALA A 154 9.75 19.76 1.31
N LEU A 155 9.18 18.57 1.11
CA LEU A 155 7.80 18.40 0.66
C LEU A 155 6.80 19.01 1.65
N ALA A 156 6.93 18.69 2.93
CA ALA A 156 6.06 19.22 3.97
C ALA A 156 6.12 20.75 4.05
N ARG A 157 7.32 21.34 3.95
CA ARG A 157 7.50 22.80 3.90
C ARG A 157 6.84 23.42 2.67
N ARG A 158 7.00 22.79 1.50
CA ARG A 158 6.44 23.28 0.23
C ARG A 158 4.92 23.26 0.24
N HIS A 159 4.32 22.21 0.80
CA HIS A 159 2.87 21.98 0.78
C HIS A 159 2.19 22.23 2.12
N LEU A 160 2.86 22.91 3.07
CA LEU A 160 2.41 23.12 4.45
C LEU A 160 0.98 23.64 4.51
N GLY A 161 0.66 24.69 3.74
CA GLY A 161 -0.69 25.27 3.73
C GLY A 161 -1.77 24.28 3.28
N THR A 162 -1.48 23.44 2.29
CA THR A 162 -2.41 22.40 1.80
C THR A 162 -2.57 21.29 2.85
N MET A 163 -1.48 20.91 3.51
CA MET A 163 -1.48 19.89 4.56
C MET A 163 -2.27 20.33 5.80
N LEU A 164 -2.13 21.59 6.24
CA LEU A 164 -2.90 22.16 7.35
C LEU A 164 -4.40 22.19 7.03
N LYS A 165 -4.74 22.62 5.81
CA LYS A 165 -6.13 22.65 5.33
C LYS A 165 -6.75 21.25 5.29
N ALA A 166 -6.04 20.26 4.77
CA ALA A 166 -6.51 18.87 4.74
C ALA A 166 -6.48 18.19 6.12
N GLY A 167 -5.56 18.62 6.99
CA GLY A 167 -5.40 18.20 8.37
C GLY A 167 -6.48 18.75 9.31
N GLY A 168 -7.36 19.63 8.82
CA GLY A 168 -8.48 20.18 9.59
C GLY A 168 -8.11 21.30 10.54
N ASP A 169 -6.89 21.84 10.48
CA ASP A 169 -6.49 23.05 11.21
C ASP A 169 -6.88 24.30 10.40
N VAL A 170 -8.19 24.42 10.17
CA VAL A 170 -8.81 25.70 9.85
C VAL A 170 -9.96 25.85 10.85
N PRO A 171 -9.83 26.69 11.89
CA PRO A 171 -10.98 27.00 12.72
C PRO A 171 -12.10 27.53 11.82
N PRO A 172 -13.38 27.22 12.11
CA PRO A 172 -14.48 27.72 11.30
C PRO A 172 -14.41 29.25 11.25
N ILE A 173 -14.13 29.80 10.08
CA ILE A 173 -14.33 31.22 9.81
C ILE A 173 -15.85 31.40 9.74
N ASN A 174 -16.45 31.65 10.90
CA ASN A 174 -17.81 32.17 10.97
C ASN A 174 -17.78 33.56 10.30
N LYS A 175 -18.42 33.66 9.13
CA LYS A 175 -18.84 34.94 8.55
C LYS A 175 -20.28 35.22 8.97
#